data_AF-A0A7X1TN73-F1
#
_entry.id   AF-A0A7X1TN73-F1
#
_cell.length_a   1.000
_cell.length_b   1.000
_cell.length_c   1.000
_cell.angle_alpha   90.00
_cell.angle_beta   90.00
_cell.angle_gamma   90.00
#
_symmetry.space_group_name_H-M   'P 1'
#
loop_
_entity.id
_entity.type
_entity.pdbx_description
1 polymer ?
#
loop_
_entity_poly.entity_id
_entity_poly.type
_entity_poly.pdbx_seq_one_letter_code
_entity_poly.pdbx_strand_id
1 'polypeptide(L)'
;MTEPSTVPDVTSTTGGTSLHSVSGLTHTDTIPAPDRGPSTDVPLTKREREAQWMGAALETPDLSAVPLAELRVLANRMFRMLDSDHPPLQAGERYAAAVEEIEERSRRIAARGEAGGIREVFKDSGFNSRFELYFDGSLAAYIRYSMLGGQLTLRALVEKPGFEDRGLGPVLMRHAMLNAHKRRLSVVAGCPSAQAFVEQNPQYRTLARMPR
;
A
#
# COMPACT_ATOMS: atom_id res chain seq x y z
N MET A 1 -50.65 -11.94 -23.60
CA MET A 1 -49.46 -12.03 -24.46
C MET A 1 -48.28 -11.71 -23.56
N THR A 2 -47.78 -12.56 -22.66
CA THR A 2 -47.45 -14.00 -22.71
C THR A 2 -46.50 -14.37 -23.83
N GLU A 3 -45.20 -14.16 -23.58
CA GLU A 3 -44.11 -14.96 -24.15
C GLU A 3 -43.00 -15.11 -23.09
N PRO A 4 -42.68 -16.34 -22.65
CA PRO A 4 -41.47 -16.64 -21.90
C PRO A 4 -40.38 -17.17 -22.84
N SER A 5 -39.16 -16.63 -22.74
CA SER A 5 -38.00 -17.09 -23.50
C SER A 5 -37.19 -18.13 -22.73
N THR A 6 -37.01 -19.25 -23.41
CA THR A 6 -36.41 -20.54 -23.06
C THR A 6 -34.91 -20.48 -22.73
N VAL A 7 -34.51 -21.19 -21.69
CA VAL A 7 -33.13 -21.64 -21.40
C VAL A 7 -32.95 -23.06 -21.96
N PRO A 8 -31.82 -23.40 -22.62
CA PRO A 8 -31.53 -24.78 -22.98
C PRO A 8 -30.72 -25.50 -21.89
N ASP A 9 -31.23 -26.68 -21.56
CA ASP A 9 -30.68 -27.77 -20.77
C ASP A 9 -29.58 -28.50 -21.57
N VAL A 10 -28.44 -28.82 -20.94
CA VAL A 10 -27.38 -29.64 -21.55
C VAL A 10 -27.35 -30.99 -20.83
N THR A 11 -27.83 -31.98 -21.56
CA THR A 11 -27.99 -33.37 -21.17
C THR A 11 -26.66 -34.10 -21.04
N SER A 12 -26.60 -34.93 -19.99
CA SER A 12 -25.60 -35.97 -19.78
C SER A 12 -25.69 -37.04 -20.87
N THR A 13 -24.56 -37.50 -21.39
CA THR A 13 -24.48 -38.74 -22.17
C THR A 13 -23.49 -39.69 -21.52
N THR A 14 -24.06 -40.76 -20.99
CA THR A 14 -23.41 -41.98 -20.54
C THR A 14 -23.08 -42.84 -21.77
N GLY A 15 -21.86 -43.34 -21.84
CA GLY A 15 -21.45 -44.35 -22.81
C GLY A 15 -20.45 -45.30 -22.15
N GLY A 16 -20.98 -46.34 -21.49
CA GLY A 16 -20.19 -47.53 -21.14
C GLY A 16 -20.08 -48.46 -22.34
N THR A 17 -19.13 -49.41 -22.32
CA THR A 17 -19.38 -50.86 -22.48
C THR A 17 -18.07 -51.66 -22.35
N SER A 18 -18.11 -52.61 -21.41
CA SER A 18 -17.46 -53.95 -21.31
C SER A 18 -15.96 -54.11 -21.52
N LEU A 19 -15.21 -54.55 -20.51
CA LEU A 19 -15.10 -55.92 -19.95
C LEU A 19 -14.36 -56.89 -20.89
N HIS A 20 -13.08 -57.14 -20.58
CA HIS A 20 -12.47 -58.45 -20.76
C HIS A 20 -11.81 -58.88 -19.44
N SER A 21 -12.30 -59.99 -18.91
CA SER A 21 -11.75 -60.72 -17.77
C SER A 21 -10.51 -61.49 -18.20
N VAL A 22 -9.44 -61.42 -17.41
CA VAL A 22 -8.49 -62.52 -17.27
C VAL A 22 -8.07 -62.60 -15.80
N SER A 23 -8.47 -63.67 -15.12
CA SER A 23 -7.93 -64.05 -13.82
C SER A 23 -6.59 -64.76 -14.03
N GLY A 24 -5.56 -64.32 -13.31
CA GLY A 24 -4.26 -64.99 -13.23
C GLY A 24 -3.54 -64.54 -11.96
N LEU A 25 -3.25 -65.50 -11.09
CA LEU A 25 -2.68 -65.34 -9.75
C LEU A 25 -1.24 -64.80 -9.73
N THR A 26 -0.88 -64.29 -8.53
CA THR A 26 0.45 -64.21 -7.89
C THR A 26 1.47 -63.19 -8.39
N HIS A 27 1.65 -62.09 -7.64
CA HIS A 27 2.77 -61.83 -6.73
C HIS A 27 2.67 -60.37 -6.26
N THR A 28 2.26 -60.12 -5.01
CA THR A 28 2.38 -58.80 -4.41
C THR A 28 3.85 -58.56 -4.06
N ASP A 29 4.60 -57.95 -4.97
CA ASP A 29 5.81 -57.23 -4.59
C ASP A 29 5.39 -55.96 -3.84
N THR A 30 5.33 -56.08 -2.52
CA THR A 30 5.27 -54.93 -1.62
C THR A 30 6.58 -54.16 -1.76
N ILE A 31 6.53 -53.03 -2.49
CA ILE A 31 7.57 -52.01 -2.42
C ILE A 31 7.62 -51.52 -0.97
N PRO A 32 8.73 -51.69 -0.23
CA PRO A 32 8.82 -51.12 1.10
C PRO A 32 8.79 -49.59 0.97
N ALA A 33 7.85 -48.97 1.69
CA ALA A 33 7.81 -47.53 1.85
C ALA A 33 9.19 -47.03 2.33
N PRO A 34 9.71 -45.89 1.83
CA PRO A 34 10.93 -45.34 2.37
C PRO A 34 10.73 -45.10 3.86
N ASP A 35 11.62 -45.69 4.65
CA ASP A 35 11.68 -45.55 6.10
C ASP A 35 11.77 -44.06 6.46
N ARG A 36 10.61 -43.44 6.72
CA ARG A 36 10.56 -42.16 7.41
C ARG A 36 10.84 -42.46 8.88
N GLY A 37 12.13 -42.59 9.19
CA GLY A 37 12.61 -42.49 10.56
C GLY A 37 12.03 -41.21 11.22
N PRO A 38 11.88 -41.21 12.55
CA PRO A 38 11.28 -40.08 13.26
C PRO A 38 12.05 -38.81 12.91
N SER A 39 11.36 -37.82 12.33
CA SER A 39 11.91 -36.49 12.10
C SER A 39 12.27 -35.87 13.45
N THR A 40 13.52 -36.04 13.88
CA THR A 40 14.10 -35.41 15.07
C THR A 40 14.42 -33.94 14.81
N ASP A 41 13.45 -33.20 14.26
CA ASP A 41 13.62 -31.77 14.03
C ASP A 41 13.28 -31.06 15.34
N VAL A 42 14.30 -30.90 16.19
CA VAL A 42 14.19 -30.12 17.42
C VAL A 42 13.87 -28.67 17.00
N PRO A 43 12.78 -28.06 17.49
CA PRO A 43 12.44 -26.69 17.10
C PRO A 43 13.56 -25.73 17.47
N LEU A 44 14.08 -25.01 16.47
CA LEU A 44 15.14 -24.01 16.67
C LEU A 44 14.78 -23.06 17.81
N THR A 45 15.74 -22.75 18.68
CA THR A 45 15.56 -21.74 19.72
C THR A 45 15.32 -20.36 19.10
N LYS A 46 14.80 -19.41 19.89
CA LYS A 46 14.60 -18.03 19.42
C LYS A 46 15.90 -17.43 18.86
N ARG A 47 17.03 -17.68 19.52
CA ARG A 47 18.36 -17.20 19.10
C ARG A 47 18.81 -17.83 17.79
N GLU A 48 18.63 -19.14 17.63
CA GLU A 48 18.99 -19.84 16.39
C GLU A 48 18.09 -19.42 15.23
N ARG A 49 16.78 -19.23 15.47
CA ARG A 49 15.87 -18.66 14.47
C ARG A 49 16.29 -17.25 14.08
N GLU A 50 16.70 -16.44 15.05
CA GLU A 50 17.18 -15.08 14.80
C GLU A 50 18.48 -15.08 13.99
N ALA A 51 19.44 -15.95 14.32
CA ALA A 51 20.69 -16.11 13.59
C ALA A 51 20.48 -16.67 12.17
N GLN A 52 19.64 -17.70 12.00
CA GLN A 52 19.28 -18.27 10.71
C GLN A 52 18.54 -17.24 9.85
N TRP A 53 17.59 -16.53 10.46
CA TRP A 53 16.90 -15.42 9.84
C TRP A 53 17.95 -14.40 9.39
N MET A 54 18.91 -13.99 10.24
CA MET A 54 19.94 -13.00 9.90
C MET A 54 20.83 -13.43 8.73
N GLY A 55 21.29 -14.69 8.71
CA GLY A 55 22.14 -15.24 7.65
C GLY A 55 21.45 -15.32 6.28
N ALA A 56 20.14 -15.61 6.24
CA ALA A 56 19.38 -15.73 4.99
C ALA A 56 19.43 -14.48 4.09
N ALA A 57 19.73 -13.29 4.64
CA ALA A 57 19.89 -12.08 3.84
C ALA A 57 21.20 -12.04 3.04
N LEU A 58 22.26 -12.70 3.51
CA LEU A 58 23.50 -12.84 2.76
C LEU A 58 23.33 -13.82 1.59
N GLU A 59 22.40 -14.77 1.72
CA GLU A 59 22.18 -15.83 0.71
C GLU A 59 21.26 -15.41 -0.45
N THR A 60 20.62 -14.24 -0.41
CA THR A 60 19.67 -13.81 -1.45
C THR A 60 20.40 -13.51 -2.78
N PRO A 61 20.34 -14.35 -3.81
CA PRO A 61 21.27 -14.25 -4.94
C PRO A 61 21.02 -13.02 -5.82
N ASP A 62 19.75 -12.65 -6.00
CA ASP A 62 19.35 -11.53 -6.86
C ASP A 62 18.51 -10.51 -6.08
N LEU A 63 19.14 -9.39 -5.72
CA LEU A 63 18.49 -8.28 -5.03
C LEU A 63 17.58 -7.46 -5.96
N SER A 64 17.80 -7.55 -7.28
CA SER A 64 17.04 -6.81 -8.29
C SER A 64 15.64 -7.36 -8.53
N ALA A 65 15.37 -8.61 -8.14
CA ALA A 65 14.04 -9.23 -8.19
C ALA A 65 13.22 -9.05 -6.90
N VAL A 66 13.86 -8.70 -5.78
CA VAL A 66 13.21 -8.57 -4.47
C VAL A 66 12.34 -7.31 -4.41
N PRO A 67 11.12 -7.29 -3.84
CA PRO A 67 10.34 -6.08 -3.65
C PRO A 67 11.05 -4.98 -2.84
N LEU A 68 10.82 -3.69 -3.13
CA LEU A 68 11.54 -2.57 -2.47
C LEU A 68 11.39 -2.56 -0.93
N ALA A 69 10.21 -2.93 -0.42
CA ALA A 69 9.97 -3.00 1.02
C ALA A 69 10.85 -4.09 1.68
N GLU A 70 10.96 -5.24 1.03
CA GLU A 70 11.76 -6.37 1.50
C GLU A 70 13.26 -6.10 1.36
N LEU A 71 13.68 -5.44 0.28
CA LEU A 71 15.06 -5.00 0.08
C LEU A 71 15.54 -4.07 1.21
N ARG A 72 14.68 -3.17 1.69
CA ARG A 72 14.97 -2.31 2.86
C ARG A 72 15.14 -3.10 4.16
N VAL A 73 14.34 -4.15 4.34
CA VAL A 73 14.46 -5.06 5.49
C VAL A 73 15.77 -5.84 5.42
N LEU A 74 16.13 -6.36 4.24
CA LEU A 74 17.41 -7.04 4.02
C LEU A 74 18.60 -6.11 4.28
N ALA A 75 18.57 -4.87 3.76
CA ALA A 75 19.62 -3.88 4.00
C ALA A 75 19.80 -3.57 5.49
N ASN A 76 18.71 -3.31 6.22
CA ASN A 76 18.77 -3.05 7.67
C ASN A 76 19.39 -4.23 8.44
N ARG A 77 19.09 -5.45 8.01
CA ARG A 77 19.64 -6.66 8.61
C ARG A 77 21.12 -6.86 8.30
N MET A 78 21.55 -6.63 7.07
CA MET A 78 22.97 -6.71 6.70
C MET A 78 23.78 -5.65 7.45
N PHE A 79 23.22 -4.45 7.63
CA PHE A 79 23.80 -3.44 8.50
C PHE A 79 23.99 -3.93 9.94
N ARG A 80 23.00 -4.63 10.52
CA ARG A 80 23.14 -5.21 11.88
C ARG A 80 24.21 -6.30 11.95
N MET A 81 24.48 -7.02 10.86
CA MET A 81 25.59 -7.99 10.83
C MET A 81 26.95 -7.30 10.75
N LEU A 82 27.03 -6.18 10.04
CA LEU A 82 28.23 -5.33 10.01
C LEU A 82 28.59 -4.75 11.37
N ASP A 83 27.58 -4.45 12.19
CA ASP A 83 27.73 -3.87 13.53
C ASP A 83 28.07 -4.92 14.62
N SER A 84 28.28 -6.19 14.25
CA SER A 84 28.64 -7.25 15.20
C SER A 84 30.14 -7.30 15.49
N ASP A 85 30.53 -7.85 16.65
CA ASP A 85 31.94 -7.98 17.06
C ASP A 85 32.81 -8.75 16.04
N HIS A 86 32.17 -9.66 15.29
CA HIS A 86 32.81 -10.45 14.24
C HIS A 86 31.90 -10.52 13.00
N PRO A 87 31.92 -9.48 12.14
CA PRO A 87 31.04 -9.42 11.00
C PRO A 87 31.45 -10.45 9.94
N PRO A 88 30.50 -11.15 9.30
CA PRO A 88 30.83 -12.07 8.22
C PRO A 88 31.38 -11.30 7.02
N LEU A 89 32.39 -11.87 6.35
CA LEU A 89 33.17 -11.20 5.30
C LEU A 89 32.32 -10.57 4.18
N GLN A 90 31.25 -11.24 3.78
CA GLN A 90 30.38 -10.78 2.68
C GLN A 90 29.37 -9.69 3.11
N ALA A 91 29.18 -9.42 4.40
CA ALA A 91 28.14 -8.48 4.85
C ALA A 91 28.30 -7.07 4.27
N GLY A 92 29.55 -6.61 4.08
CA GLY A 92 29.83 -5.29 3.53
C GLY A 92 29.40 -5.15 2.08
N GLU A 93 29.87 -6.07 1.24
CA GLU A 93 29.52 -6.12 -0.19
C GLU A 93 28.01 -6.29 -0.39
N ARG A 94 27.40 -7.20 0.38
CA ARG A 94 25.97 -7.49 0.28
C ARG A 94 25.11 -6.32 0.74
N TYR A 95 25.51 -5.62 1.80
CA TYR A 95 24.86 -4.38 2.22
C TYR A 95 24.97 -3.29 1.15
N ALA A 96 26.18 -3.06 0.60
CA ALA A 96 26.41 -2.07 -0.45
C ALA A 96 25.53 -2.34 -1.68
N ALA A 97 25.49 -3.59 -2.16
CA ALA A 97 24.65 -3.99 -3.29
C ALA A 97 23.15 -3.73 -3.03
N ALA A 98 22.67 -3.95 -1.81
CA ALA A 98 21.28 -3.64 -1.47
C ALA A 98 20.99 -2.14 -1.40
N VAL A 99 21.93 -1.34 -0.89
CA VAL A 99 21.80 0.13 -0.87
C VAL A 99 21.79 0.69 -2.29
N GLU A 100 22.70 0.25 -3.15
CA GLU A 100 22.75 0.67 -4.55
C GLU A 100 21.44 0.35 -5.30
N GLU A 101 20.88 -0.85 -5.11
CA GLU A 101 19.60 -1.22 -5.73
C GLU A 101 18.43 -0.41 -5.14
N ILE A 102 18.44 -0.10 -3.84
CA ILE A 102 17.45 0.80 -3.22
C ILE A 102 17.52 2.19 -3.84
N GLU A 103 18.72 2.74 -3.99
CA GLU A 103 18.94 4.07 -4.57
C GLU A 103 18.54 4.11 -6.04
N GLU A 104 18.93 3.10 -6.82
CA GLU A 104 18.59 3.00 -8.24
C GLU A 104 17.07 2.89 -8.46
N ARG A 105 16.38 2.08 -7.65
CA ARG A 105 14.92 2.04 -7.70
C ARG A 105 14.29 3.34 -7.25
N SER A 106 14.87 4.02 -6.25
CA SER A 106 14.41 5.33 -5.81
C SER A 106 14.55 6.37 -6.92
N ARG A 107 15.67 6.35 -7.66
CA ARG A 107 15.88 7.18 -8.87
C ARG A 107 14.87 6.84 -9.96
N ARG A 108 14.65 5.55 -10.28
CA ARG A 108 13.65 5.13 -11.29
C ARG A 108 12.23 5.53 -10.91
N ILE A 109 11.85 5.40 -9.64
CA ILE A 109 10.53 5.82 -9.14
C ILE A 109 10.39 7.34 -9.21
N ALA A 110 11.43 8.10 -8.85
CA ALA A 110 11.44 9.55 -8.95
C ALA A 110 11.32 10.01 -10.41
N ALA A 111 12.15 9.48 -11.31
CA ALA A 111 12.09 9.78 -12.75
C ALA A 111 10.74 9.37 -13.38
N ARG A 112 10.15 8.24 -12.95
CA ARG A 112 8.80 7.86 -13.36
C ARG A 112 7.72 8.76 -12.74
N GLY A 113 7.95 9.32 -11.56
CA GLY A 113 7.08 10.33 -10.94
C GLY A 113 7.09 11.64 -11.74
N GLU A 114 8.26 12.10 -12.16
CA GLU A 114 8.42 13.27 -13.04
C GLU A 114 7.80 13.04 -14.43
N ALA A 115 7.94 11.83 -14.99
CA ALA A 115 7.27 11.44 -16.25
C ALA A 115 5.79 11.06 -16.06
N GLY A 116 5.34 10.90 -14.82
CA GLY A 116 4.10 10.24 -14.43
C GLY A 116 3.00 11.20 -14.05
N GLY A 117 2.86 12.30 -14.79
CA GLY A 117 1.81 13.29 -14.57
C GLY A 117 1.92 14.01 -13.22
N ILE A 118 1.23 15.13 -13.14
CA ILE A 118 1.15 15.94 -11.92
C ILE A 118 0.52 15.10 -10.79
N ARG A 119 1.27 14.88 -9.70
CA ARG A 119 0.77 14.16 -8.53
C ARG A 119 0.29 15.12 -7.46
N GLU A 120 -1.03 15.18 -7.28
CA GLU A 120 -1.67 15.85 -6.15
C GLU A 120 -1.83 14.89 -4.97
N VAL A 121 -1.41 15.31 -3.77
CA VAL A 121 -1.57 14.54 -2.53
C VAL A 121 -2.20 15.42 -1.46
N PHE A 122 -3.40 15.05 -1.03
CA PHE A 122 -4.10 15.67 0.09
C PHE A 122 -3.73 14.99 1.42
N LYS A 123 -3.49 15.80 2.46
CA LYS A 123 -3.20 15.32 3.81
C LYS A 123 -3.94 16.15 4.87
N ASP A 124 -4.50 15.47 5.87
CA ASP A 124 -4.99 16.10 7.10
C ASP A 124 -3.89 16.07 8.17
N SER A 125 -3.38 17.24 8.56
CA SER A 125 -2.33 17.40 9.55
C SER A 125 -2.94 17.90 10.87
N GLY A 126 -3.52 16.97 11.63
CA GLY A 126 -4.19 17.24 12.92
C GLY A 126 -3.32 17.99 13.93
N PHE A 127 -2.04 17.64 14.04
CA PHE A 127 -1.07 18.33 14.92
C PHE A 127 -0.93 19.82 14.58
N ASN A 128 -0.92 20.16 13.28
CA ASN A 128 -0.81 21.53 12.80
C ASN A 128 -2.17 22.22 12.61
N SER A 129 -3.28 21.52 12.89
CA SER A 129 -4.66 21.96 12.64
C SER A 129 -4.84 22.58 11.24
N ARG A 130 -4.38 21.86 10.22
CA ARG A 130 -4.49 22.29 8.83
C ARG A 130 -4.59 21.12 7.86
N PHE A 131 -5.32 21.34 6.77
CA PHE A 131 -5.26 20.48 5.59
C PHE A 131 -4.15 20.96 4.67
N GLU A 132 -3.40 20.03 4.08
CA GLU A 132 -2.24 20.29 3.23
C GLU A 132 -2.48 19.66 1.86
N LEU A 133 -2.17 20.41 0.80
CA LEU A 133 -2.11 19.92 -0.57
C LEU A 133 -0.66 19.96 -1.02
N TYR A 134 -0.14 18.79 -1.39
CA TYR A 134 1.16 18.66 -2.02
C TYR A 134 0.97 18.50 -3.52
N PHE A 135 1.78 19.21 -4.28
CA PHE A 135 1.83 19.16 -5.72
C PHE A 135 3.26 18.78 -6.10
N ASP A 136 3.40 17.60 -6.72
CA ASP A 136 4.71 17.04 -7.10
C ASP A 136 5.71 17.01 -5.93
N GLY A 137 5.23 16.52 -4.77
CA GLY A 137 6.03 16.41 -3.54
C GLY A 137 6.24 17.72 -2.77
N SER A 138 5.96 18.88 -3.37
CA SER A 138 6.10 20.20 -2.73
C SER A 138 4.80 20.64 -2.07
N LEU A 139 4.86 21.22 -0.87
CA LEU A 139 3.67 21.79 -0.23
C LEU A 139 3.20 23.00 -1.05
N ALA A 140 2.04 22.89 -1.69
CA ALA A 140 1.54 23.89 -2.62
C ALA A 140 0.49 24.80 -1.99
N ALA A 141 -0.39 24.26 -1.16
CA ALA A 141 -1.39 25.04 -0.43
C ALA A 141 -1.75 24.39 0.90
N TYR A 142 -2.25 25.18 1.85
CA TYR A 142 -2.84 24.66 3.08
C TYR A 142 -4.05 25.48 3.53
N ILE A 143 -4.99 24.83 4.23
CA ILE A 143 -6.12 25.49 4.89
C ILE A 143 -6.02 25.23 6.39
N ARG A 144 -5.85 26.29 7.18
CA ARG A 144 -5.92 26.23 8.65
C ARG A 144 -7.36 26.03 9.10
N TYR A 145 -7.56 25.21 10.12
CA TYR A 145 -8.87 25.03 10.74
C TYR A 145 -8.77 25.05 12.27
N SER A 146 -9.92 25.19 12.93
CA SER A 146 -10.09 24.88 14.35
C SER A 146 -11.24 23.89 14.50
N MET A 147 -11.15 22.99 15.48
CA MET A 147 -12.22 22.03 15.78
C MET A 147 -12.78 22.24 17.18
N LEU A 148 -14.11 22.31 17.30
CA LEU A 148 -14.82 22.38 18.59
C LEU A 148 -16.15 21.64 18.48
N GLY A 149 -16.40 20.65 19.34
CA GLY A 149 -17.71 19.98 19.43
C GLY A 149 -18.25 19.42 18.11
N GLY A 150 -17.40 18.75 17.32
CA GLY A 150 -17.80 18.19 16.01
C GLY A 150 -17.97 19.24 14.90
N GLN A 151 -17.54 20.48 15.15
CA GLN A 151 -17.56 21.57 14.19
C GLN A 151 -16.15 21.91 13.74
N LEU A 152 -15.94 21.96 12.44
CA LEU A 152 -14.69 22.31 11.78
C LEU A 152 -14.81 23.72 11.18
N THR A 153 -14.16 24.70 11.78
CA THR A 153 -14.13 26.08 11.27
C THR A 153 -12.89 26.27 10.42
N LEU A 154 -13.07 26.56 9.13
CA LEU A 154 -11.98 26.92 8.22
C LEU A 154 -11.57 28.37 8.49
N ARG A 155 -10.27 28.61 8.68
CA ARG A 155 -9.74 29.89 9.20
C ARG A 155 -8.96 30.70 8.19
N ALA A 156 -8.18 30.05 7.35
CA ALA A 156 -7.38 30.73 6.32
C ALA A 156 -6.95 29.70 5.28
N LEU A 157 -7.14 30.03 4.01
CA LEU A 157 -6.50 29.35 2.89
C LEU A 157 -5.20 30.11 2.58
N VAL A 158 -4.10 29.39 2.43
CA VAL A 158 -2.80 29.94 2.06
C VAL A 158 -2.21 29.10 0.94
N GLU A 159 -2.00 29.72 -0.21
CA GLU A 159 -1.23 29.15 -1.32
C GLU A 159 0.24 29.56 -1.16
N LYS A 160 1.15 28.68 -1.56
CA LYS A 160 2.59 28.90 -1.46
C LYS A 160 3.13 29.63 -2.71
N PRO A 161 4.21 30.40 -2.56
CA PRO A 161 4.92 31.00 -3.69
C PRO A 161 5.22 30.01 -4.80
N GLY A 162 4.85 30.38 -6.03
CA GLY A 162 5.00 29.57 -7.24
C GLY A 162 3.80 28.69 -7.57
N PHE A 163 2.80 28.61 -6.68
CA PHE A 163 1.59 27.81 -6.83
C PHE A 163 0.31 28.65 -6.90
N GLU A 164 0.43 29.97 -6.83
CA GLU A 164 -0.69 30.90 -6.96
C GLU A 164 -1.39 30.78 -8.31
N ASP A 165 -2.70 31.06 -8.33
CA ASP A 165 -3.54 31.11 -9.54
C ASP A 165 -3.60 29.81 -10.37
N ARG A 166 -3.10 28.70 -9.83
CA ARG A 166 -3.18 27.36 -10.46
C ARG A 166 -4.47 26.62 -10.14
N GLY A 167 -5.40 27.26 -9.42
CA GLY A 167 -6.68 26.64 -9.03
C GLY A 167 -6.56 25.61 -7.90
N LEU A 168 -5.47 25.63 -7.13
CA LEU A 168 -5.23 24.66 -6.05
C LEU A 168 -6.09 24.94 -4.81
N GLY A 169 -6.39 26.21 -4.52
CA GLY A 169 -7.32 26.60 -3.46
C GLY A 169 -8.67 25.86 -3.50
N PRO A 170 -9.43 25.95 -4.61
CA PRO A 170 -10.70 25.21 -4.78
C PRO A 170 -10.55 23.69 -4.67
N VAL A 171 -9.46 23.10 -5.19
CA VAL A 171 -9.18 21.66 -5.08
C VAL A 171 -9.00 21.26 -3.62
N LEU A 172 -8.14 21.97 -2.89
CA LEU A 172 -7.91 21.74 -1.48
C LEU A 172 -9.19 21.91 -0.64
N MET A 173 -10.00 22.93 -0.96
CA MET A 173 -11.29 23.17 -0.31
C MET A 173 -12.27 22.00 -0.52
N ARG A 174 -12.35 21.48 -1.76
CA ARG A 174 -13.15 20.29 -2.09
C ARG A 174 -12.74 19.09 -1.24
N HIS A 175 -11.44 18.82 -1.14
CA HIS A 175 -10.94 17.74 -0.30
C HIS A 175 -11.25 17.95 1.19
N ALA A 176 -11.11 19.17 1.70
CA ALA A 176 -11.46 19.51 3.08
C ALA A 176 -12.96 19.25 3.36
N MET A 177 -13.86 19.66 2.45
CA MET A 177 -15.30 19.38 2.57
C MET A 177 -15.60 17.88 2.55
N LEU A 178 -14.98 17.12 1.64
CA LEU A 178 -15.17 15.66 1.58
C LEU A 178 -14.62 14.96 2.84
N ASN A 179 -13.49 15.43 3.37
CA ASN A 179 -12.92 14.92 4.62
C ASN A 179 -13.88 15.17 5.80
N ALA A 180 -14.41 16.40 5.92
CA ALA A 180 -15.39 16.75 6.94
C ALA A 180 -16.67 15.91 6.81
N HIS A 181 -17.17 15.71 5.59
CA HIS A 181 -18.34 14.86 5.33
C HIS A 181 -18.10 13.41 5.77
N LYS A 182 -16.97 12.81 5.39
CA LYS A 182 -16.59 11.44 5.80
C LYS A 182 -16.52 11.29 7.32
N ARG A 183 -16.11 12.34 8.02
CA ARG A 183 -15.99 12.40 9.48
C ARG A 183 -17.27 12.87 10.19
N ARG A 184 -18.36 13.12 9.44
CA ARG A 184 -19.64 13.65 9.94
C ARG A 184 -19.48 14.94 10.74
N LEU A 185 -18.57 15.80 10.32
CA LEU A 185 -18.31 17.11 10.93
C LEU A 185 -19.17 18.18 10.28
N SER A 186 -19.67 19.13 11.08
CA SER A 186 -20.27 20.36 10.54
C SER A 186 -19.18 21.35 10.16
N VAL A 187 -19.28 22.00 8.99
CA VAL A 187 -18.26 22.95 8.53
C VAL A 187 -18.73 24.38 8.73
N VAL A 188 -17.85 25.26 9.20
CA VAL A 188 -18.05 26.71 9.18
C VAL A 188 -17.07 27.35 8.21
N ALA A 189 -17.60 28.10 7.25
CA ALA A 189 -16.85 28.88 6.27
C ALA A 189 -16.26 30.16 6.93
N GLY A 190 -15.36 29.99 7.88
CA GLY A 190 -14.84 31.08 8.72
C GLY A 190 -13.86 32.03 8.03
N CYS A 191 -13.58 31.87 6.74
CA CYS A 191 -12.71 32.74 5.97
C CYS A 191 -13.33 33.07 4.59
N PRO A 192 -12.92 34.20 3.95
CA PRO A 192 -13.49 34.62 2.66
C PRO A 192 -13.39 33.56 1.57
N SER A 193 -12.25 32.87 1.46
CA SER A 193 -12.07 31.81 0.45
C SER A 193 -13.04 30.64 0.64
N ALA A 194 -13.35 30.27 1.89
CA ALA A 194 -14.32 29.23 2.18
C ALA A 194 -15.76 29.68 1.88
N GLN A 195 -16.09 30.94 2.16
CA GLN A 195 -17.41 31.52 1.86
C GLN A 195 -17.65 31.53 0.35
N ALA A 196 -16.72 32.09 -0.41
CA ALA A 196 -16.76 32.13 -1.86
C ALA A 196 -16.88 30.71 -2.45
N PHE A 197 -16.15 29.73 -1.90
CA PHE A 197 -16.25 28.34 -2.36
C PHE A 197 -17.65 27.76 -2.15
N VAL A 198 -18.27 27.97 -0.98
CA VAL A 198 -19.63 27.46 -0.68
C VAL A 198 -20.70 28.16 -1.51
N GLU A 199 -20.52 29.45 -1.81
CA GLU A 199 -21.40 30.21 -2.69
C GLU A 199 -21.38 29.65 -4.12
N GLN A 200 -20.17 29.41 -4.64
CA GLN A 200 -19.94 28.86 -5.98
C GLN A 200 -20.27 27.36 -6.09
N ASN A 201 -20.35 26.64 -4.97
CA ASN A 201 -20.64 25.22 -4.92
C ASN A 201 -21.82 24.92 -3.96
N PRO A 202 -23.07 25.22 -4.38
CA PRO A 202 -24.26 25.10 -3.52
C PRO A 202 -24.49 23.71 -2.94
N GLN A 203 -23.98 22.65 -3.56
CA GLN A 203 -24.06 21.28 -3.05
C GLN A 203 -23.43 21.09 -1.66
N TYR A 204 -22.54 22.00 -1.24
CA TYR A 204 -21.94 21.96 0.10
C TYR A 204 -22.74 22.72 1.16
N ARG A 205 -23.83 23.42 0.82
CA ARG A 205 -24.64 24.19 1.79
C ARG A 205 -25.30 23.32 2.86
N THR A 206 -25.52 22.03 2.59
CA THR A 206 -26.02 21.08 3.60
C THR A 206 -24.97 20.72 4.66
N LEU A 207 -23.68 20.82 4.30
CA LEU A 207 -22.55 20.48 5.17
C LEU A 207 -21.93 21.71 5.84
N ALA A 208 -21.88 22.82 5.10
CA ALA A 208 -21.20 24.03 5.48
C ALA A 208 -22.19 25.18 5.72
N ARG A 209 -21.91 25.97 6.76
CA ARG A 209 -22.65 27.19 7.05
C ARG A 209 -21.73 28.41 7.04
N MET A 210 -22.32 29.57 6.78
CA MET A 210 -21.64 30.85 6.92
C MET A 210 -21.31 31.12 8.39
N PRO A 211 -20.24 31.90 8.67
CA PRO A 211 -19.97 32.34 10.03
C PRO A 211 -21.13 33.22 10.51
N ARG A 212 -21.48 33.09 11.78
CA ARG A 212 -22.47 33.94 12.43
C ARG A 212 -21.86 35.29 12.78
#